data_AF-A0A6B1DCH9-F1
#
_entry.id   AF-A0A6B1DCH9-F1
#
_cell.length_a   1.000
_cell.length_b   1.000
_cell.length_c   1.000
_cell.angle_alpha   90.00
_cell.angle_beta   90.00
_cell.angle_gamma   90.00
#
_symmetry.space_group_name_H-M   'P 1'
#
loop_
_entity.id
_entity.type
_entity.pdbx_description
1 polymer ?
#
loop_
_entity_poly.entity_id
_entity_poly.type
_entity_poly.pdbx_seq_one_letter_code
_entity_poly.pdbx_strand_id
1 'polypeptide(L)'
;MEGAELANTQTREAYPIAVDNFGLASLDELVGDLIVYRKLEPITRQIPGLKSARHQLGLPAPSVPRKQEKSYAQVALWILEQAQQRRDSSVEELLFIGDTLSGDGNTFQVMRTLRSADGPPRDNGELLGLADDAVMPSACFIGNEKAGEPEDYVADEETGMFEGNRWSQLVDWIKWAQGNGLRLDENTAVVLDLDKTAIGARGRNNRAIDVARLKGLYRTVGSLLGDKFNASLFAQHYELLNRAHYHHLTGDNQDYLAYICLVLNNEGLDCTDLLERIEDGAVQTFEQFVRYAEVCIAGGGRVSEAMRQAHEAVNMAVALGDPTPFKQFRREEFVATLEHMNNLADDVPAEERLSQEICITQEVRETVLWLKERGCLIISFSDKPDESSIPHRTRHRGKLPVHKAKTHATGVSIADQLRNL
;
A
#
# COMPACT_ATOMS: atom_id res chain seq x y z
N MET A 1 10.86 -22.89 -12.50
CA MET A 1 10.74 -23.06 -11.04
C MET A 1 12.08 -22.96 -10.32
N GLU A 2 13.24 -23.03 -10.99
CA GLU A 2 14.56 -22.87 -10.35
C GLU A 2 14.93 -21.42 -9.99
N GLY A 3 14.31 -20.40 -10.59
CA GLY A 3 14.63 -18.99 -10.31
C GLY A 3 14.11 -18.45 -8.96
N ALA A 4 13.14 -19.12 -8.34
CA ALA A 4 12.57 -18.70 -7.05
C ALA A 4 13.33 -19.27 -5.84
N GLU A 5 14.09 -20.35 -6.03
CA GLU A 5 14.88 -20.99 -4.96
C GLU A 5 16.26 -20.32 -4.77
N LEU A 6 16.76 -19.59 -5.77
CA LEU A 6 18.07 -18.92 -5.71
C LEU A 6 18.13 -17.69 -4.79
N ALA A 7 17.01 -17.27 -4.21
CA ALA A 7 16.95 -16.12 -3.29
C ALA A 7 17.06 -16.48 -1.80
N ASN A 8 17.09 -17.77 -1.43
CA ASN A 8 16.92 -18.18 -0.02
C ASN A 8 18.07 -19.01 0.57
N THR A 9 19.31 -18.70 0.19
CA THR A 9 20.53 -19.25 0.82
C THR A 9 21.28 -18.20 1.62
N GLN A 10 20.57 -17.34 2.35
CA GLN A 10 21.16 -16.66 3.51
C GLN A 10 21.03 -17.61 4.72
N THR A 11 22.16 -17.91 5.35
CA THR A 11 22.23 -18.58 6.65
C THR A 11 21.18 -18.01 7.59
N ARG A 12 20.30 -18.87 8.13
CA ARG A 12 19.26 -18.53 9.11
C ARG A 12 19.90 -18.02 10.40
N GLU A 13 20.31 -16.76 10.43
CA GLU A 13 20.55 -16.06 11.69
C GLU A 13 19.19 -15.94 12.40
N ALA A 14 19.15 -16.28 13.69
CA ALA A 14 17.95 -16.11 14.50
C ALA A 14 17.52 -14.64 14.47
N TYR A 15 16.21 -14.40 14.43
CA TYR A 15 15.71 -13.03 14.45
C TYR A 15 16.18 -12.35 15.75
N PRO A 16 16.76 -11.13 15.71
CA PRO A 16 17.46 -10.57 16.88
C PRO A 16 16.57 -10.26 18.10
N ILE A 17 15.25 -10.38 17.96
CA ILE A 17 14.25 -10.09 18.99
C ILE A 17 13.32 -11.30 19.09
N ALA A 18 12.94 -11.68 20.30
CA ALA A 18 11.96 -12.74 20.51
C ALA A 18 10.60 -12.32 19.95
N VAL A 19 10.02 -13.18 19.11
CA VAL A 19 8.72 -12.97 18.46
C VAL A 19 7.87 -14.22 18.62
N ASP A 20 6.56 -14.02 18.82
CA ASP A 20 5.59 -15.09 19.04
C ASP A 20 4.52 -15.10 17.95
N ASN A 21 3.90 -16.27 17.78
CA ASN A 21 2.71 -16.45 16.96
C ASN A 21 1.46 -16.40 17.85
N PHE A 22 0.56 -15.47 17.57
CA PHE A 22 -0.69 -15.23 18.32
C PHE A 22 -1.91 -15.88 17.65
N GLY A 23 -1.68 -16.76 16.69
CA GLY A 23 -2.72 -17.50 15.96
C GLY A 23 -3.32 -16.70 14.80
N LEU A 24 -4.35 -17.27 14.19
CA LEU A 24 -5.01 -16.67 13.02
C LEU A 24 -5.85 -15.46 13.40
N ALA A 25 -5.66 -14.38 12.64
CA ALA A 25 -6.43 -13.15 12.68
C ALA A 25 -6.77 -12.70 11.24
N SER A 26 -7.47 -11.57 11.11
CA SER A 26 -7.77 -10.92 9.84
C SER A 26 -7.78 -9.40 10.01
N LEU A 27 -7.54 -8.64 8.94
CA LEU A 27 -7.69 -7.18 8.96
C LEU A 27 -9.16 -6.78 9.20
N ASP A 28 -10.12 -7.63 8.83
CA ASP A 28 -11.55 -7.46 9.11
C ASP A 28 -11.84 -7.35 10.61
N GLU A 29 -11.06 -8.01 11.48
CA GLU A 29 -11.18 -7.83 12.95
C GLU A 29 -10.83 -6.41 13.39
N LEU A 30 -9.87 -5.78 12.69
CA LEU A 30 -9.39 -4.44 12.99
C LEU A 30 -10.36 -3.39 12.45
N VAL A 31 -10.58 -3.41 11.14
CA VAL A 31 -11.28 -2.33 10.40
C VAL A 31 -12.62 -2.74 9.78
N GLY A 32 -12.99 -4.03 9.80
CA GLY A 32 -14.15 -4.54 9.08
C GLY A 32 -14.12 -4.14 7.60
N ASP A 33 -15.24 -3.60 7.10
CA ASP A 33 -15.34 -3.06 5.75
C ASP A 33 -15.04 -1.54 5.67
N LEU A 34 -14.50 -0.93 6.74
CA LEU A 34 -13.96 0.45 6.74
C LEU A 34 -12.53 0.46 6.17
N ILE A 35 -12.44 0.13 4.90
CA ILE A 35 -11.20 0.05 4.15
C ILE A 35 -11.36 0.73 2.80
N VAL A 36 -10.36 1.52 2.43
CA VAL A 36 -10.33 2.34 1.24
C VAL A 36 -9.04 2.02 0.47
N TYR A 37 -9.19 1.43 -0.72
CA TYR A 37 -8.06 1.11 -1.59
C TYR A 37 -7.71 2.27 -2.53
N ARG A 38 -6.77 2.03 -3.46
CA ARG A 38 -6.21 3.03 -4.39
C ARG A 38 -7.25 3.90 -5.09
N LYS A 39 -8.44 3.37 -5.43
CA LYS A 39 -9.50 4.14 -6.10
C LYS A 39 -10.23 5.16 -5.21
N LEU A 40 -9.92 5.19 -3.92
CA LEU A 40 -10.57 6.06 -2.92
C LEU A 40 -12.09 5.84 -2.85
N GLU A 41 -12.53 4.59 -3.06
CA GLU A 41 -13.91 4.16 -2.87
C GLU A 41 -13.95 3.17 -1.68
N PRO A 42 -14.62 3.50 -0.56
CA PRO A 42 -14.77 2.59 0.56
C PRO A 42 -15.43 1.27 0.15
N ILE A 43 -14.97 0.14 0.71
CA ILE A 43 -15.60 -1.16 0.48
C ILE A 43 -17.05 -1.17 0.98
N THR A 44 -17.29 -0.57 2.15
CA THR A 44 -18.66 -0.37 2.62
C THR A 44 -19.39 0.65 1.75
N ARG A 45 -20.59 0.29 1.29
CA ARG A 45 -21.46 1.23 0.54
C ARG A 45 -22.11 2.28 1.42
N GLN A 46 -21.94 2.18 2.74
CA GLN A 46 -22.52 3.12 3.67
C GLN A 46 -21.77 4.45 3.65
N ILE A 47 -20.47 4.45 3.32
CA ILE A 47 -19.67 5.65 3.27
C ILE A 47 -19.38 5.98 1.80
N PRO A 48 -19.72 7.20 1.34
CA PRO A 48 -19.41 7.59 -0.03
C PRO A 48 -17.90 7.78 -0.23
N GLY A 49 -17.41 7.55 -1.46
CA GLY A 49 -16.01 7.71 -1.82
C GLY A 49 -15.72 8.88 -2.77
N LEU A 50 -14.59 8.78 -3.47
CA LEU A 50 -14.05 9.80 -4.38
C LEU A 50 -15.08 10.34 -5.38
N LYS A 51 -15.94 9.49 -5.95
CA LYS A 51 -16.98 9.97 -6.89
C LYS A 51 -17.87 11.05 -6.29
N SER A 52 -18.23 10.91 -5.01
CA SER A 52 -19.04 11.90 -4.30
C SER A 52 -18.19 13.06 -3.79
N ALA A 53 -17.00 12.75 -3.27
CA ALA A 53 -16.03 13.73 -2.78
C ALA A 53 -15.69 14.77 -3.87
N ARG A 54 -15.52 14.34 -5.13
CA ARG A 54 -15.22 15.23 -6.27
C ARG A 54 -16.20 16.38 -6.41
N HIS A 55 -17.49 16.09 -6.31
CA HIS A 55 -18.53 17.10 -6.44
C HIS A 55 -18.50 18.06 -5.24
N GLN A 56 -18.31 17.53 -4.03
CA GLN A 56 -18.32 18.33 -2.80
C GLN A 56 -17.06 19.19 -2.63
N LEU A 57 -15.92 18.71 -3.11
CA LEU A 57 -14.59 19.31 -2.95
C LEU A 57 -14.10 20.04 -4.21
N GLY A 58 -14.90 20.10 -5.28
CA GLY A 58 -14.51 20.77 -6.53
C GLY A 58 -13.28 20.15 -7.24
N LEU A 59 -13.01 18.86 -7.05
CA LEU A 59 -11.80 18.22 -7.57
C LEU A 59 -11.89 17.93 -9.09
N PRO A 60 -10.82 18.19 -9.87
CA PRO A 60 -10.83 17.99 -11.31
C PRO A 60 -10.96 16.51 -11.68
N ALA A 61 -11.86 16.18 -12.60
CA ALA A 61 -11.97 14.86 -13.21
C ALA A 61 -10.92 14.69 -14.34
N PRO A 62 -10.47 13.45 -14.67
CA PRO A 62 -10.89 12.15 -14.11
C PRO A 62 -9.85 11.45 -13.18
N SER A 63 -8.70 12.05 -12.91
CA SER A 63 -7.56 11.35 -12.26
C SER A 63 -7.79 11.03 -10.78
N VAL A 64 -7.51 9.81 -10.36
CA VAL A 64 -7.54 9.41 -8.95
C VAL A 64 -6.32 10.00 -8.23
N PRO A 65 -6.50 10.81 -7.17
CA PRO A 65 -5.39 11.40 -6.41
C PRO A 65 -4.34 10.39 -5.93
N ARG A 66 -3.06 10.73 -6.00
CA ARG A 66 -1.97 9.96 -5.37
C ARG A 66 -1.79 10.35 -3.91
N LYS A 67 -1.32 9.42 -3.08
CA LYS A 67 -1.13 9.62 -1.62
C LYS A 67 -0.28 10.85 -1.26
N GLN A 68 0.66 11.23 -2.12
CA GLN A 68 1.50 12.44 -1.95
C GLN A 68 0.81 13.75 -2.39
N GLU A 69 -0.34 13.69 -3.04
CA GLU A 69 -1.08 14.86 -3.50
C GLU A 69 -2.00 15.40 -2.40
N LYS A 70 -2.11 16.73 -2.30
CA LYS A 70 -3.06 17.39 -1.37
C LYS A 70 -4.50 16.93 -1.57
N SER A 71 -4.90 16.68 -2.81
CA SER A 71 -6.24 16.17 -3.18
C SER A 71 -6.54 14.80 -2.56
N TYR A 72 -5.54 13.95 -2.34
CA TYR A 72 -5.72 12.67 -1.66
C TYR A 72 -6.06 12.90 -0.19
N ALA A 73 -5.28 13.72 0.52
CA ALA A 73 -5.52 14.06 1.92
C ALA A 73 -6.90 14.70 2.12
N GLN A 74 -7.34 15.58 1.21
CA GLN A 74 -8.68 16.17 1.23
C GLN A 74 -9.78 15.10 1.11
N VAL A 75 -9.63 14.14 0.19
CA VAL A 75 -10.61 13.05 0.03
C VAL A 75 -10.60 12.11 1.22
N ALA A 76 -9.42 11.76 1.75
CA ALA A 76 -9.28 10.89 2.90
C ALA A 76 -9.94 11.50 4.15
N LEU A 77 -9.66 12.78 4.44
CA LEU A 77 -10.30 13.50 5.54
C LEU A 77 -11.82 13.64 5.34
N TRP A 78 -12.27 13.89 4.11
CA TRP A 78 -13.70 13.91 3.82
C TRP A 78 -14.36 12.56 4.07
N ILE A 79 -13.74 11.44 3.67
CA ILE A 79 -14.24 10.09 3.95
C ILE A 79 -14.31 9.83 5.48
N LEU A 80 -13.30 10.28 6.24
CA LEU A 80 -13.28 10.19 7.70
C LEU A 80 -14.48 10.93 8.33
N GLU A 81 -14.77 12.13 7.86
CA GLU A 81 -15.95 12.89 8.30
C GLU A 81 -17.25 12.17 7.97
N GLN A 82 -17.36 11.64 6.75
CA GLN A 82 -18.54 10.86 6.36
C GLN A 82 -18.71 9.60 7.22
N ALA A 83 -17.62 9.04 7.75
CA ALA A 83 -17.66 7.92 8.69
C ALA A 83 -18.06 8.37 10.11
N GLN A 84 -17.50 9.47 10.62
CA GLN A 84 -17.82 10.01 11.94
C GLN A 84 -19.26 10.54 12.05
N GLN A 85 -19.78 11.18 10.99
CA GLN A 85 -21.17 11.63 10.94
C GLN A 85 -22.17 10.49 11.12
N ARG A 86 -21.82 9.25 10.71
CA ARG A 86 -22.67 8.07 10.93
C ARG A 86 -22.62 7.53 12.36
N ARG A 87 -21.63 7.96 13.12
CA ARG A 87 -21.43 7.66 14.54
C ARG A 87 -21.91 8.84 15.42
N ASP A 88 -22.60 9.82 14.84
CA ASP A 88 -23.03 11.05 15.51
C ASP A 88 -21.86 11.80 16.20
N SER A 89 -20.68 11.80 15.56
CA SER A 89 -19.44 12.43 16.03
C SER A 89 -18.75 13.20 14.87
N SER A 90 -17.62 13.84 15.15
CA SER A 90 -16.77 14.59 14.22
C SER A 90 -15.31 14.13 14.35
N VAL A 91 -14.46 14.49 13.38
CA VAL A 91 -13.02 14.26 13.51
C VAL A 91 -12.40 15.43 14.25
N GLU A 92 -12.18 15.27 15.56
CA GLU A 92 -11.50 16.28 16.38
C GLU A 92 -10.03 15.95 16.62
N GLU A 93 -9.67 14.69 16.47
CA GLU A 93 -8.30 14.19 16.67
C GLU A 93 -7.95 13.15 15.61
N LEU A 94 -6.70 13.18 15.13
CA LEU A 94 -6.21 12.27 14.10
C LEU A 94 -4.98 11.50 14.56
N LEU A 95 -5.10 10.19 14.59
CA LEU A 95 -3.96 9.28 14.63
C LEU A 95 -3.66 8.71 13.25
N PHE A 96 -2.39 8.52 12.95
CA PHE A 96 -1.93 7.82 11.75
C PHE A 96 -0.91 6.75 12.13
N ILE A 97 -1.06 5.54 11.60
CA ILE A 97 -0.09 4.44 11.77
C ILE A 97 0.34 3.99 10.38
N GLY A 98 1.64 4.10 10.08
CA GLY A 98 2.23 3.78 8.79
C GLY A 98 3.67 3.28 8.87
N ASP A 99 4.33 3.14 7.71
CA ASP A 99 5.68 2.58 7.59
C ASP A 99 6.69 3.50 6.89
N THR A 100 6.22 4.58 6.25
CA THR A 100 7.07 5.48 5.47
C THR A 100 6.88 6.96 5.81
N LEU A 101 7.96 7.68 6.09
CA LEU A 101 7.91 9.15 6.18
C LEU A 101 7.46 9.81 4.87
N SER A 102 8.03 9.37 3.73
CA SER A 102 7.76 9.99 2.43
C SER A 102 6.34 9.72 1.90
N GLY A 103 5.69 8.65 2.36
CA GLY A 103 4.32 8.29 2.02
C GLY A 103 3.34 8.68 3.12
N ASP A 104 3.29 7.87 4.18
CA ASP A 104 2.36 8.03 5.31
C ASP A 104 2.60 9.32 6.06
N GLY A 105 3.86 9.60 6.41
CA GLY A 105 4.22 10.79 7.18
C GLY A 105 3.83 12.07 6.45
N ASN A 106 4.13 12.18 5.16
CA ASN A 106 3.73 13.31 4.33
C ASN A 106 2.19 13.43 4.21
N THR A 107 1.49 12.32 4.01
CA THR A 107 0.01 12.32 3.96
C THR A 107 -0.57 12.87 5.26
N PHE A 108 -0.06 12.39 6.40
CA PHE A 108 -0.42 12.88 7.71
C PHE A 108 -0.14 14.37 7.89
N GLN A 109 1.05 14.85 7.48
CA GLN A 109 1.39 16.28 7.55
C GLN A 109 0.40 17.14 6.77
N VAL A 110 -0.02 16.70 5.59
CA VAL A 110 -1.06 17.42 4.86
C VAL A 110 -2.39 17.34 5.61
N MET A 111 -2.83 16.15 6.02
CA MET A 111 -4.11 15.96 6.69
C MET A 111 -4.26 16.80 7.98
N ARG A 112 -3.23 16.89 8.83
CA ARG A 112 -3.31 17.66 10.09
C ARG A 112 -3.47 19.17 9.89
N THR A 113 -3.07 19.69 8.73
CA THR A 113 -3.25 21.11 8.36
C THR A 113 -4.61 21.40 7.71
N LEU A 114 -5.35 20.36 7.32
CA LEU A 114 -6.69 20.48 6.79
C LEU A 114 -7.69 20.43 7.96
N ARG A 115 -8.72 21.27 7.92
CA ARG A 115 -9.88 21.13 8.80
C ARG A 115 -11.03 20.49 8.03
N SER A 116 -11.80 19.68 8.74
CA SER A 116 -13.17 19.40 8.35
C SER A 116 -13.97 20.69 8.43
N ALA A 117 -14.67 21.00 7.35
CA ALA A 117 -15.29 22.30 7.16
C ALA A 117 -16.47 22.51 8.12
N ASP A 118 -16.26 23.31 9.17
CA ASP A 118 -17.34 24.13 9.72
C ASP A 118 -17.44 25.41 8.89
N GLY A 119 -18.19 25.31 7.80
CA GLY A 119 -18.46 26.39 6.86
C GLY A 119 -18.64 25.90 5.43
N PRO A 120 -19.35 26.65 4.57
CA PRO A 120 -19.39 26.33 3.15
C PRO A 120 -17.95 26.25 2.59
N PRO A 121 -17.67 25.35 1.63
CA PRO A 121 -16.42 25.40 0.88
C PRO A 121 -16.16 26.82 0.39
N ARG A 122 -14.89 27.23 0.28
CA ARG A 122 -14.56 28.46 -0.46
C ARG A 122 -15.17 28.36 -1.87
N ASP A 123 -15.37 29.49 -2.56
CA ASP A 123 -15.94 29.52 -3.93
C ASP A 123 -15.17 28.61 -4.94
N ASN A 124 -13.99 28.10 -4.57
CA ASN A 124 -13.16 27.15 -5.32
C ASN A 124 -13.24 25.67 -4.83
N GLY A 125 -14.10 25.32 -3.88
CA GLY A 125 -14.27 23.95 -3.37
C GLY A 125 -13.25 23.50 -2.32
N GLU A 126 -12.31 24.35 -1.90
CA GLU A 126 -11.34 23.99 -0.86
C GLU A 126 -11.98 23.92 0.54
N LEU A 127 -11.64 22.86 1.28
CA LEU A 127 -11.84 22.80 2.73
C LEU A 127 -11.17 24.01 3.39
N LEU A 128 -11.85 24.62 4.38
CA LEU A 128 -11.26 25.69 5.18
C LEU A 128 -9.98 25.16 5.85
N GLY A 129 -8.84 25.79 5.54
CA GLY A 129 -7.67 25.67 6.41
C GLY A 129 -8.05 26.18 7.80
N LEU A 130 -7.42 25.62 8.84
CA LEU A 130 -7.50 26.17 10.18
C LEU A 130 -7.22 27.69 10.14
N ALA A 131 -8.04 28.48 10.80
CA ALA A 131 -7.71 29.89 11.02
C ALA A 131 -6.41 29.95 11.85
N ASP A 132 -5.53 30.91 11.51
CA ASP A 132 -4.30 31.23 12.27
C ASP A 132 -3.41 30.03 12.61
N ASP A 133 -2.80 29.38 11.60
CA ASP A 133 -1.77 28.33 11.77
C ASP A 133 -2.16 27.15 12.70
N ALA A 134 -3.42 27.03 13.11
CA ALA A 134 -3.84 25.98 14.00
C ALA A 134 -3.75 24.62 13.29
N VAL A 135 -3.46 23.57 14.04
CA VAL A 135 -3.31 22.20 13.54
C VAL A 135 -4.30 21.32 14.30
N MET A 136 -4.93 20.36 13.63
CA MET A 136 -5.78 19.38 14.31
C MET A 136 -4.94 18.59 15.33
N PRO A 137 -5.39 18.40 16.58
CA PRO A 137 -4.76 17.50 17.54
C PRO A 137 -4.46 16.16 16.88
N SER A 138 -3.18 15.80 16.77
CA SER A 138 -2.82 14.68 15.92
C SER A 138 -1.42 14.15 16.21
N ALA A 139 -1.26 12.84 15.97
CA ALA A 139 0.01 12.14 16.11
C ALA A 139 0.14 11.06 15.03
N CYS A 140 1.37 10.82 14.57
CA CYS A 140 1.68 9.82 13.55
C CYS A 140 2.79 8.91 14.02
N PHE A 141 2.57 7.60 13.91
CA PHE A 141 3.59 6.58 14.10
C PHE A 141 4.09 6.07 12.75
N ILE A 142 5.40 6.07 12.56
CA ILE A 142 6.09 5.46 11.43
C ILE A 142 6.99 4.35 11.94
N GLY A 143 6.64 3.11 11.61
CA GLY A 143 7.40 1.93 11.97
C GLY A 143 8.36 1.49 10.87
N ASN A 144 9.64 1.33 11.21
CA ASN A 144 10.61 0.67 10.34
C ASN A 144 11.56 -0.14 11.18
N GLU A 145 11.28 -1.44 11.32
CA GLU A 145 12.00 -2.24 12.30
C GLU A 145 13.47 -2.46 11.92
N LYS A 146 14.34 -2.22 12.89
CA LYS A 146 15.79 -2.44 12.77
C LYS A 146 16.27 -3.32 13.91
N ALA A 147 15.84 -4.58 13.91
CA ALA A 147 16.07 -5.50 15.02
C ALA A 147 17.56 -5.66 15.42
N GLY A 148 18.50 -5.48 14.48
CA GLY A 148 19.94 -5.53 14.73
C GLY A 148 20.58 -4.25 15.28
N GLU A 149 19.84 -3.14 15.37
CA GLU A 149 20.31 -1.87 15.96
C GLU A 149 19.77 -1.71 17.39
N PRO A 150 20.39 -0.92 18.29
CA PRO A 150 19.79 -0.58 19.57
C PRO A 150 18.39 0.01 19.40
N GLU A 151 17.49 -0.26 20.34
CA GLU A 151 16.16 0.37 20.34
C GLU A 151 16.30 1.90 20.44
N ASP A 152 15.64 2.60 19.52
CA ASP A 152 15.69 4.06 19.40
C ASP A 152 14.43 4.58 18.73
N TYR A 153 14.08 5.84 18.98
CA TYR A 153 13.00 6.52 18.31
C TYR A 153 13.27 8.02 18.20
N VAL A 154 12.66 8.65 17.20
CA VAL A 154 12.65 10.11 17.04
C VAL A 154 11.22 10.59 17.17
N ALA A 155 10.97 11.50 18.11
CA ALA A 155 9.67 12.13 18.28
C ALA A 155 9.80 13.65 18.07
N ASP A 156 8.84 14.22 17.36
CA ASP A 156 8.78 15.64 17.03
C ASP A 156 7.37 16.16 17.35
N GLU A 157 7.27 17.00 18.38
CA GLU A 157 6.01 17.59 18.84
C GLU A 157 5.46 18.60 17.85
N GLU A 158 6.31 19.33 17.12
CA GLU A 158 5.90 20.35 16.15
C GLU A 158 5.20 19.67 14.96
N THR A 159 5.80 18.60 14.45
CA THR A 159 5.23 17.84 13.33
C THR A 159 4.25 16.76 13.79
N GLY A 160 4.20 16.41 15.08
CA GLY A 160 3.39 15.30 15.58
C GLY A 160 3.91 13.92 15.17
N MET A 161 5.17 13.82 14.73
CA MET A 161 5.75 12.59 14.18
C MET A 161 6.45 11.77 15.25
N PHE A 162 6.29 10.45 15.18
CA PHE A 162 7.01 9.49 15.98
C PHE A 162 7.55 8.37 15.08
N GLU A 163 8.86 8.31 14.93
CA GLU A 163 9.56 7.30 14.13
C GLU A 163 10.19 6.26 15.05
N GLY A 164 9.63 5.06 15.05
CA GLY A 164 10.11 3.94 15.85
C GLY A 164 10.95 2.97 15.02
N ASN A 165 12.09 2.54 15.56
CA ASN A 165 12.85 1.43 14.99
C ASN A 165 12.40 0.05 15.53
N ARG A 166 11.32 0.03 16.33
CA ARG A 166 10.58 -1.16 16.76
C ARG A 166 9.09 -0.97 16.57
N TRP A 167 8.39 -2.03 16.16
CA TRP A 167 6.93 -2.00 16.18
C TRP A 167 6.35 -1.97 17.60
N SER A 168 7.08 -2.49 18.59
CA SER A 168 6.67 -2.45 20.01
C SER A 168 6.61 -1.03 20.58
N GLN A 169 7.32 -0.06 19.98
CA GLN A 169 7.29 1.34 20.40
C GLN A 169 5.95 2.04 20.10
N LEU A 170 4.98 1.36 19.48
CA LEU A 170 3.60 1.84 19.42
C LEU A 170 3.07 2.20 20.81
N VAL A 171 3.46 1.47 21.87
CA VAL A 171 3.05 1.82 23.24
C VAL A 171 3.66 3.13 23.72
N ASP A 172 4.91 3.40 23.35
CA ASP A 172 5.60 4.64 23.73
C ASP A 172 5.05 5.83 22.94
N TRP A 173 4.68 5.61 21.69
CA TRP A 173 3.94 6.59 20.89
C TRP A 173 2.57 6.91 21.47
N ILE A 174 1.79 5.92 21.91
CA ILE A 174 0.49 6.17 22.57
C ILE A 174 0.70 6.99 23.85
N LYS A 175 1.66 6.63 24.70
CA LYS A 175 2.01 7.42 25.90
C LYS A 175 2.39 8.85 25.55
N TRP A 176 3.24 9.00 24.54
CA TRP A 176 3.69 10.30 24.06
C TRP A 176 2.53 11.15 23.53
N ALA A 177 1.64 10.56 22.73
CA ALA A 177 0.44 11.21 22.22
C ALA A 177 -0.47 11.69 23.36
N GLN A 178 -0.74 10.84 24.36
CA GLN A 178 -1.51 11.23 25.55
C GLN A 178 -0.81 12.32 26.37
N GLY A 179 0.52 12.25 26.51
CA GLY A 179 1.34 13.27 27.15
C GLY A 179 1.24 14.64 26.46
N ASN A 180 1.04 14.63 25.14
CA ASN A 180 0.77 15.81 24.32
C ASN A 180 -0.71 16.22 24.27
N GLY A 181 -1.55 15.64 25.13
CA GLY A 181 -2.93 16.04 25.32
C GLY A 181 -3.94 15.38 24.38
N LEU A 182 -3.56 14.35 23.62
CA LEU A 182 -4.52 13.57 22.84
C LEU A 182 -5.40 12.71 23.76
N ARG A 183 -6.71 12.70 23.48
CA ARG A 183 -7.73 12.02 24.29
C ARG A 183 -7.87 10.55 23.93
N LEU A 184 -7.69 10.20 22.65
CA LEU A 184 -7.85 8.84 22.14
C LEU A 184 -9.24 8.27 22.47
N ASP A 185 -10.30 8.97 22.06
CA ASP A 185 -11.69 8.69 22.39
C ASP A 185 -12.58 8.57 21.14
N GLU A 186 -13.91 8.63 21.29
CA GLU A 186 -14.88 8.51 20.19
C GLU A 186 -14.74 9.59 19.10
N ASN A 187 -14.08 10.71 19.39
CA ASN A 187 -13.82 11.80 18.44
C ASN A 187 -12.45 11.67 17.74
N THR A 188 -11.70 10.60 18.04
CA THR A 188 -10.42 10.28 17.41
C THR A 188 -10.62 9.39 16.19
N ALA A 189 -10.19 9.88 15.03
CA ALA A 189 -10.03 9.08 13.83
C ALA A 189 -8.62 8.48 13.76
N VAL A 190 -8.53 7.19 13.48
CA VAL A 190 -7.29 6.45 13.31
C VAL A 190 -7.19 5.99 11.86
N VAL A 191 -6.20 6.52 11.15
CA VAL A 191 -5.83 6.07 9.81
C VAL A 191 -4.77 5.00 9.93
N LEU A 192 -5.08 3.82 9.40
CA LEU A 192 -4.20 2.67 9.40
C LEU A 192 -3.75 2.34 7.96
N ASP A 193 -2.45 2.40 7.69
CA ASP A 193 -1.90 1.81 6.47
C ASP A 193 -1.91 0.27 6.54
N LEU A 194 -1.96 -0.40 5.38
CA LEU A 194 -2.04 -1.87 5.30
C LEU A 194 -0.71 -2.52 4.97
N ASP A 195 -0.24 -2.29 3.75
CA ASP A 195 0.87 -3.04 3.17
C ASP A 195 2.14 -2.52 3.83
N LYS A 196 2.87 -3.40 4.51
CA LYS A 196 4.07 -3.09 5.28
C LYS A 196 3.83 -2.38 6.62
N THR A 197 2.57 -2.22 7.02
CA THR A 197 2.15 -1.70 8.33
C THR A 197 1.29 -2.74 9.07
N ALA A 198 -0.01 -2.81 8.78
CA ALA A 198 -0.92 -3.75 9.44
C ALA A 198 -0.64 -5.22 9.07
N ILE A 199 -0.18 -5.45 7.83
CA ILE A 199 0.36 -6.73 7.37
C ILE A 199 1.77 -6.54 6.84
N GLY A 200 2.64 -7.53 7.07
CA GLY A 200 3.99 -7.51 6.52
C GLY A 200 4.87 -6.40 7.07
N ALA A 201 4.84 -6.14 8.39
CA ALA A 201 5.61 -5.10 9.08
C ALA A 201 6.97 -4.75 8.42
N ARG A 202 7.17 -3.49 8.05
CA ARG A 202 8.41 -2.99 7.46
C ARG A 202 9.61 -3.27 8.36
N GLY A 203 10.68 -3.78 7.76
CA GLY A 203 11.90 -4.17 8.46
C GLY A 203 11.86 -5.56 9.10
N ARG A 204 10.68 -6.19 9.17
CA ARG A 204 10.46 -7.52 9.75
C ARG A 204 9.92 -8.53 8.74
N ASN A 205 8.72 -8.29 8.21
CA ASN A 205 7.95 -9.25 7.39
C ASN A 205 7.60 -8.73 5.98
N ASN A 206 7.98 -7.49 5.63
CA ASN A 206 7.61 -6.87 4.36
C ASN A 206 8.13 -7.62 3.11
N ARG A 207 9.20 -8.40 3.24
CA ARG A 207 9.74 -9.19 2.12
C ARG A 207 8.74 -10.22 1.60
N ALA A 208 7.88 -10.78 2.45
CA ALA A 208 6.84 -11.72 2.02
C ALA A 208 5.82 -11.05 1.06
N ILE A 209 5.50 -9.77 1.29
CA ILE A 209 4.66 -8.97 0.37
C ILE A 209 5.37 -8.80 -0.97
N ASP A 210 6.65 -8.44 -0.95
CA ASP A 210 7.44 -8.21 -2.18
C ASP A 210 7.59 -9.52 -2.99
N VAL A 211 7.79 -10.66 -2.32
CA VAL A 211 7.83 -12.00 -2.94
C VAL A 211 6.47 -12.38 -3.55
N ALA A 212 5.36 -12.14 -2.85
CA ALA A 212 4.03 -12.39 -3.38
C ALA A 212 3.75 -11.57 -4.65
N ARG A 213 4.14 -10.30 -4.65
CA ARG A 213 4.02 -9.42 -5.82
C ARG A 213 4.84 -9.95 -7.00
N LEU A 214 6.11 -10.30 -6.78
CA LEU A 214 6.98 -10.84 -7.83
C LEU A 214 6.45 -12.17 -8.38
N LYS A 215 5.88 -13.03 -7.53
CA LYS A 215 5.22 -14.27 -7.94
C LYS A 215 4.03 -14.02 -8.86
N GLY A 216 3.17 -13.06 -8.53
CA GLY A 216 2.05 -12.65 -9.38
C GLY A 216 2.51 -12.12 -10.74
N LEU A 217 3.60 -11.36 -10.75
CA LEU A 217 4.23 -10.86 -11.96
C LEU A 217 4.77 -11.99 -12.85
N TYR A 218 5.55 -12.92 -12.30
CA TYR A 218 6.08 -14.07 -13.05
C TYR A 218 4.99 -14.98 -13.60
N ARG A 219 3.89 -15.19 -12.86
CA ARG A 219 2.72 -15.92 -13.39
C ARG A 219 2.10 -15.22 -14.59
N THR A 220 1.96 -13.89 -14.48
CA THR A 220 1.40 -13.08 -15.57
C THR A 220 2.26 -13.18 -16.82
N VAL A 221 3.56 -12.90 -16.70
CA VAL A 221 4.49 -12.91 -17.83
C VAL A 221 4.62 -14.31 -18.41
N GLY A 222 4.76 -15.34 -17.56
CA GLY A 222 4.81 -16.74 -17.99
C GLY A 222 3.55 -17.17 -18.75
N SER A 223 2.37 -16.70 -18.34
CA SER A 223 1.12 -16.99 -19.06
C SER A 223 1.03 -16.31 -20.44
N LEU A 224 1.66 -15.15 -20.61
CA LEU A 224 1.61 -14.36 -21.86
C LEU A 224 2.66 -14.82 -22.87
N LEU A 225 3.86 -15.18 -22.41
CA LEU A 225 5.01 -15.52 -23.25
C LEU A 225 5.22 -17.04 -23.39
N GLY A 226 4.69 -17.86 -22.48
CA GLY A 226 4.86 -19.32 -22.49
C GLY A 226 6.34 -19.71 -22.45
N ASP A 227 6.74 -20.61 -23.35
CA ASP A 227 8.13 -21.10 -23.47
C ASP A 227 9.14 -20.00 -23.83
N LYS A 228 8.68 -18.84 -24.29
CA LYS A 228 9.55 -17.69 -24.57
C LYS A 228 9.90 -16.86 -23.34
N PHE A 229 9.30 -17.13 -22.19
CA PHE A 229 9.58 -16.37 -20.97
C PHE A 229 11.01 -16.62 -20.47
N ASN A 230 11.84 -15.58 -20.46
CA ASN A 230 13.16 -15.61 -19.86
C ASN A 230 13.15 -14.90 -18.49
N ALA A 231 13.02 -15.70 -17.42
CA ALA A 231 12.94 -15.19 -16.05
C ALA A 231 14.21 -14.44 -15.60
N SER A 232 15.39 -14.92 -15.99
CA SER A 232 16.66 -14.28 -15.63
C SER A 232 16.80 -12.91 -16.29
N LEU A 233 16.48 -12.80 -17.58
CA LEU A 233 16.48 -11.53 -18.30
C LEU A 233 15.44 -10.56 -17.74
N PHE A 234 14.25 -11.06 -17.39
CA PHE A 234 13.21 -10.26 -16.75
C PHE A 234 13.71 -9.66 -15.44
N ALA A 235 14.32 -10.48 -14.57
CA ALA A 235 14.84 -10.03 -13.29
C ALA A 235 15.92 -8.95 -13.45
N GLN A 236 16.83 -9.11 -14.42
CA GLN A 236 17.86 -8.12 -14.73
C GLN A 236 17.26 -6.77 -15.16
N HIS A 237 16.28 -6.79 -16.08
CA HIS A 237 15.60 -5.57 -16.53
C HIS A 237 14.80 -4.93 -15.39
N TYR A 238 14.13 -5.74 -14.58
CA TYR A 238 13.36 -5.25 -13.44
C TYR A 238 14.24 -4.54 -12.43
N GLU A 239 15.37 -5.15 -12.03
CA GLU A 239 16.31 -4.55 -11.09
C GLU A 239 16.95 -3.27 -11.63
N LEU A 240 17.30 -3.24 -12.93
CA LEU A 240 17.85 -2.07 -13.59
C LEU A 240 16.86 -0.90 -13.60
N LEU A 241 15.64 -1.14 -14.10
CA LEU A 241 14.64 -0.11 -14.37
C LEU A 241 13.87 0.33 -13.11
N ASN A 242 13.98 -0.39 -11.99
CA ASN A 242 13.43 0.04 -10.71
C ASN A 242 14.25 1.13 -10.00
N ARG A 243 15.46 1.44 -10.51
CA ARG A 243 16.35 2.47 -9.92
C ARG A 243 15.79 3.87 -10.13
N ALA A 244 16.06 4.76 -9.16
CA ALA A 244 15.59 6.15 -9.16
C ALA A 244 15.87 6.90 -10.47
N HIS A 245 16.99 6.59 -11.12
CA HIS A 245 17.35 7.15 -12.42
C HIS A 245 16.24 7.01 -13.48
N TYR A 246 15.51 5.89 -13.48
CA TYR A 246 14.44 5.59 -14.44
C TYR A 246 13.04 5.95 -13.95
N HIS A 247 12.89 6.57 -12.76
CA HIS A 247 11.57 6.91 -12.20
C HIS A 247 10.81 7.96 -13.01
N HIS A 248 11.49 8.75 -13.85
CA HIS A 248 10.82 9.63 -14.81
C HIS A 248 9.98 8.84 -15.83
N LEU A 249 10.43 7.64 -16.20
CA LEU A 249 9.73 6.72 -17.09
C LEU A 249 8.77 5.80 -16.32
N THR A 250 9.24 5.17 -15.25
CA THR A 250 8.48 4.15 -14.51
C THR A 250 7.50 4.74 -13.51
N GLY A 251 7.64 6.02 -13.14
CA GLY A 251 6.76 6.73 -12.22
C GLY A 251 6.72 6.14 -10.81
N ASP A 252 7.77 5.41 -10.40
CA ASP A 252 7.81 4.51 -9.23
C ASP A 252 6.58 3.57 -9.16
N ASN A 253 6.08 3.19 -10.35
CA ASN A 253 4.85 2.45 -10.52
C ASN A 253 5.15 1.02 -10.97
N GLN A 254 4.78 0.06 -10.14
CA GLN A 254 5.04 -1.35 -10.40
C GLN A 254 4.29 -1.87 -11.64
N ASP A 255 3.13 -1.30 -12.02
CA ASP A 255 2.47 -1.67 -13.29
C ASP A 255 3.32 -1.26 -14.49
N TYR A 256 3.90 -0.06 -14.43
CA TYR A 256 4.68 0.51 -15.53
C TYR A 256 5.95 -0.32 -15.72
N LEU A 257 6.67 -0.55 -14.61
CA LEU A 257 7.87 -1.38 -14.59
C LEU A 257 7.57 -2.81 -15.09
N ALA A 258 6.55 -3.46 -14.53
CA ALA A 258 6.13 -4.81 -14.93
C ALA A 258 5.85 -4.92 -16.43
N TYR A 259 5.14 -3.92 -16.97
CA TYR A 259 4.77 -3.89 -18.37
C TYR A 259 5.96 -3.60 -19.29
N ILE A 260 6.85 -2.67 -18.92
CA ILE A 260 8.11 -2.44 -19.66
C ILE A 260 8.92 -3.74 -19.70
N CYS A 261 9.10 -4.41 -18.56
CA CYS A 261 9.83 -5.68 -18.51
C CYS A 261 9.16 -6.78 -19.33
N LEU A 262 7.82 -6.87 -19.36
CA LEU A 262 7.10 -7.80 -20.24
C LEU A 262 7.44 -7.55 -21.71
N VAL A 263 7.37 -6.29 -22.15
CA VAL A 263 7.63 -5.91 -23.54
C VAL A 263 9.08 -6.21 -23.93
N LEU A 264 10.05 -5.92 -23.05
CA LEU A 264 11.47 -6.24 -23.27
C LEU A 264 11.79 -7.74 -23.21
N ASN A 265 10.94 -8.54 -22.56
CA ASN A 265 11.11 -9.99 -22.53
C ASN A 265 10.54 -10.67 -23.79
N ASN A 266 9.74 -9.95 -24.56
CA ASN A 266 9.33 -10.37 -25.90
C ASN A 266 10.42 -9.95 -26.90
N GLU A 267 10.90 -10.90 -27.71
CA GLU A 267 12.04 -10.77 -28.65
C GLU A 267 11.93 -9.65 -29.72
N GLY A 268 10.91 -8.80 -29.66
CA GLY A 268 10.68 -7.69 -30.58
C GLY A 268 11.29 -6.34 -30.16
N LEU A 269 11.84 -6.22 -28.95
CA LEU A 269 12.39 -4.98 -28.39
C LEU A 269 13.65 -5.25 -27.55
N ASP A 270 14.81 -4.74 -28.01
CA ASP A 270 16.06 -4.78 -27.24
C ASP A 270 16.03 -3.73 -26.14
N CYS A 271 16.50 -4.10 -24.94
CA CYS A 271 16.67 -3.18 -23.82
C CYS A 271 17.69 -2.08 -24.16
N THR A 272 18.73 -2.41 -24.93
CA THR A 272 19.74 -1.45 -25.39
C THR A 272 19.09 -0.35 -26.22
N ASP A 273 18.25 -0.71 -27.20
CA ASP A 273 17.51 0.25 -28.03
C ASP A 273 16.58 1.15 -27.19
N LEU A 274 15.94 0.59 -26.15
CA LEU A 274 15.12 1.38 -25.23
C LEU A 274 15.97 2.37 -24.44
N LEU A 275 17.11 1.94 -23.90
CA LEU A 275 18.01 2.80 -23.13
C LEU A 275 18.56 3.95 -23.99
N GLU A 276 18.98 3.67 -25.23
CA GLU A 276 19.42 4.72 -26.16
C GLU A 276 18.31 5.74 -26.45
N ARG A 277 17.06 5.28 -26.61
CA ARG A 277 15.88 6.15 -26.79
C ARG A 277 15.48 6.95 -25.55
N ILE A 278 15.86 6.48 -24.37
CA ILE A 278 15.71 7.26 -23.13
C ILE A 278 16.78 8.33 -23.09
N GLU A 279 18.03 7.96 -23.40
CA GLU A 279 19.18 8.88 -23.39
C GLU A 279 19.09 10.00 -24.43
N ASP A 280 18.58 9.71 -25.64
CA ASP A 280 18.37 10.72 -26.69
C ASP A 280 17.09 11.55 -26.51
N GLY A 281 16.28 11.22 -25.49
CA GLY A 281 15.05 11.90 -25.14
C GLY A 281 13.83 11.55 -26.01
N ALA A 282 13.89 10.51 -26.85
CA ALA A 282 12.76 10.03 -27.65
C ALA A 282 11.67 9.35 -26.80
N VAL A 283 12.03 8.76 -25.66
CA VAL A 283 11.11 8.13 -24.69
C VAL A 283 11.42 8.62 -23.28
N GLN A 284 10.59 9.53 -22.78
CA GLN A 284 10.72 10.16 -21.46
C GLN A 284 9.56 9.82 -20.51
N THR A 285 8.42 9.38 -21.03
CA THR A 285 7.24 9.04 -20.22
C THR A 285 6.73 7.64 -20.53
N PHE A 286 5.96 7.07 -19.60
CA PHE A 286 5.34 5.77 -19.80
C PHE A 286 4.40 5.74 -21.00
N GLU A 287 3.64 6.81 -21.24
CA GLU A 287 2.75 6.94 -22.39
C GLU A 287 3.54 6.96 -23.71
N GLN A 288 4.71 7.59 -23.72
CA GLN A 288 5.61 7.55 -24.88
C GLN A 288 6.15 6.13 -25.11
N PHE A 289 6.52 5.43 -24.03
CA PHE A 289 6.93 4.03 -24.11
C PHE A 289 5.81 3.12 -24.64
N VAL A 290 4.57 3.28 -24.19
CA VAL A 290 3.43 2.48 -24.67
C VAL A 290 3.22 2.69 -26.17
N ARG A 291 3.30 3.94 -26.67
CA ARG A 291 3.23 4.24 -28.11
C ARG A 291 4.39 3.62 -28.89
N TYR A 292 5.60 3.64 -28.32
CA TYR A 292 6.76 3.00 -28.93
C TYR A 292 6.57 1.47 -29.01
N ALA A 293 6.08 0.85 -27.94
CA ALA A 293 5.76 -0.57 -27.90
C ALA A 293 4.67 -0.96 -28.93
N GLU A 294 3.66 -0.12 -29.14
CA GLU A 294 2.62 -0.33 -30.17
C GLU A 294 3.25 -0.45 -31.57
N VAL A 295 4.18 0.46 -31.93
CA VAL A 295 4.87 0.42 -33.23
C VAL A 295 5.67 -0.88 -33.39
N CYS A 296 6.38 -1.30 -32.34
CA CYS A 296 7.16 -2.53 -32.37
C CYS A 296 6.28 -3.79 -32.44
N ILE A 297 5.15 -3.80 -31.73
CA ILE A 297 4.20 -4.92 -31.72
C ILE A 297 3.47 -5.03 -33.06
N ALA A 298 3.10 -3.90 -33.67
CA ALA A 298 2.44 -3.86 -34.98
C ALA A 298 3.40 -4.16 -36.14
N GLY A 299 4.66 -3.68 -36.06
CA GLY A 299 5.69 -3.87 -37.08
C GLY A 299 6.49 -5.19 -36.96
N GLY A 300 6.44 -5.85 -35.80
CA GLY A 300 7.22 -7.05 -35.50
C GLY A 300 6.58 -8.35 -36.01
N GLY A 301 7.40 -9.22 -36.63
CA GLY A 301 7.00 -10.60 -36.89
C GLY A 301 6.95 -11.43 -35.60
N ARG A 302 5.89 -12.24 -35.42
CA ARG A 302 5.69 -13.25 -34.34
C ARG A 302 5.42 -12.74 -32.91
N VAL A 303 4.64 -11.66 -32.73
CA VAL A 303 3.98 -11.37 -31.44
C VAL A 303 2.74 -12.26 -31.25
N SER A 304 2.64 -12.95 -30.11
CA SER A 304 1.49 -13.81 -29.78
C SER A 304 0.20 -12.99 -29.66
N GLU A 305 -0.94 -13.61 -29.94
CA GLU A 305 -2.25 -12.97 -29.75
C GLU A 305 -2.48 -12.54 -28.30
N ALA A 306 -2.01 -13.34 -27.33
CA ALA A 306 -2.09 -13.01 -25.91
C ALA A 306 -1.32 -11.71 -25.57
N MET A 307 -0.13 -11.52 -26.15
CA MET A 307 0.66 -10.31 -25.96
C MET A 307 0.00 -9.08 -26.61
N ARG A 308 -0.63 -9.24 -27.79
CA ARG A 308 -1.40 -8.14 -28.42
C ARG A 308 -2.58 -7.71 -27.55
N GLN A 309 -3.36 -8.66 -27.05
CA GLN A 309 -4.48 -8.36 -26.15
C GLN A 309 -4.03 -7.70 -24.84
N ALA A 310 -2.89 -8.13 -24.29
CA ALA A 310 -2.30 -7.49 -23.12
C ALA A 310 -1.86 -6.05 -23.41
N HIS A 311 -1.24 -5.82 -24.57
CA HIS A 311 -0.86 -4.48 -25.05
C HIS A 311 -2.07 -3.57 -25.21
N GLU A 312 -3.10 -4.01 -25.94
CA GLU A 312 -4.34 -3.25 -26.15
C GLU A 312 -5.01 -2.88 -24.82
N ALA A 313 -5.07 -3.82 -23.87
CA ALA A 313 -5.65 -3.57 -22.55
C ALA A 313 -4.87 -2.50 -21.77
N VAL A 314 -3.53 -2.55 -21.79
CA VAL A 314 -2.68 -1.54 -21.14
C VAL A 314 -2.80 -0.20 -21.85
N ASN A 315 -2.76 -0.16 -23.19
CA ASN A 315 -2.87 1.04 -23.99
C ASN A 315 -4.21 1.77 -23.71
N MET A 316 -5.33 1.03 -23.71
CA MET A 316 -6.64 1.58 -23.32
C MET A 316 -6.67 2.12 -21.89
N ALA A 317 -6.10 1.39 -20.92
CA ALA A 317 -6.08 1.82 -19.53
C ALA A 317 -5.25 3.11 -19.34
N VAL A 318 -4.11 3.20 -20.02
CA VAL A 318 -3.25 4.40 -20.03
C VAL A 318 -3.98 5.58 -20.69
N ALA A 319 -4.66 5.37 -21.81
CA ALA A 319 -5.44 6.40 -22.48
C ALA A 319 -6.59 6.96 -21.61
N LEU A 320 -7.11 6.15 -20.68
CA LEU A 320 -8.11 6.54 -19.69
C LEU A 320 -7.51 7.16 -18.41
N GLY A 321 -6.18 7.26 -18.30
CA GLY A 321 -5.49 7.76 -17.12
C GLY A 321 -5.57 6.83 -15.91
N ASP A 322 -5.74 5.52 -16.12
CA ASP A 322 -5.72 4.55 -15.02
C ASP A 322 -4.31 4.49 -14.41
N PRO A 323 -4.15 4.75 -13.10
CA PRO A 323 -2.84 4.76 -12.45
C PRO A 323 -2.23 3.35 -12.33
N THR A 324 -2.97 2.29 -12.62
CA THR A 324 -2.55 0.88 -12.45
C THR A 324 -2.95 0.07 -13.70
N PRO A 325 -2.37 0.38 -14.87
CA PRO A 325 -2.92 -0.08 -16.15
C PRO A 325 -2.75 -1.57 -16.42
N PHE A 326 -1.85 -2.28 -15.71
CA PHE A 326 -1.56 -3.68 -15.97
C PHE A 326 -2.44 -4.62 -15.13
N LYS A 327 -3.75 -4.58 -15.40
CA LYS A 327 -4.78 -5.27 -14.60
C LYS A 327 -4.62 -6.78 -14.48
N GLN A 328 -4.05 -7.44 -15.48
CA GLN A 328 -3.79 -8.89 -15.42
C GLN A 328 -2.76 -9.20 -14.33
N PHE A 329 -1.66 -8.43 -14.28
CA PHE A 329 -0.66 -8.53 -13.23
C PHE A 329 -1.28 -8.34 -11.85
N ARG A 330 -2.08 -7.28 -11.64
CA ARG A 330 -2.70 -7.03 -10.33
C ARG A 330 -3.63 -8.15 -9.87
N ARG A 331 -4.33 -8.82 -10.79
CA ARG A 331 -5.17 -9.97 -10.45
C ARG A 331 -4.35 -11.19 -10.02
N GLU A 332 -3.19 -11.43 -10.64
CA GLU A 332 -2.26 -12.48 -10.21
C GLU A 332 -1.54 -12.11 -8.90
N GLU A 333 -1.23 -10.82 -8.68
CA GLU A 333 -0.75 -10.31 -7.39
C GLU A 333 -1.76 -10.62 -6.28
N PHE A 334 -3.07 -10.38 -6.49
CA PHE A 334 -4.11 -10.75 -5.52
C PHE A 334 -4.06 -12.23 -5.14
N VAL A 335 -4.02 -13.12 -6.14
CA VAL A 335 -3.97 -14.56 -5.90
C VAL A 335 -2.69 -14.94 -5.16
N ALA A 336 -1.55 -14.42 -5.59
CA ALA A 336 -0.28 -14.68 -4.95
C ALA A 336 -0.22 -14.13 -3.50
N THR A 337 -0.81 -12.96 -3.22
CA THR A 337 -0.94 -12.44 -1.85
C THR A 337 -1.71 -13.41 -0.98
N LEU A 338 -2.88 -13.89 -1.42
CA LEU A 338 -3.67 -14.86 -0.66
C LEU A 338 -2.95 -16.20 -0.44
N GLU A 339 -2.13 -16.65 -1.41
CA GLU A 339 -1.32 -17.85 -1.26
C GLU A 339 -0.12 -17.69 -0.30
N HIS A 340 0.22 -16.47 0.08
CA HIS A 340 1.21 -16.19 1.12
C HIS A 340 0.55 -15.81 2.45
N MET A 341 -0.77 -15.86 2.57
CA MET A 341 -1.49 -15.66 3.82
C MET A 341 -1.95 -17.03 4.33
N ASN A 342 -1.65 -17.35 5.59
CA ASN A 342 -1.96 -18.65 6.18
C ASN A 342 -1.54 -19.84 5.29
N ASN A 343 -0.29 -19.83 4.83
CA ASN A 343 0.26 -20.83 3.92
C ASN A 343 1.20 -21.83 4.60
N LEU A 344 1.61 -21.55 5.83
CA LEU A 344 2.43 -22.44 6.66
C LEU A 344 1.59 -23.05 7.80
N ALA A 345 1.91 -24.28 8.19
CA ALA A 345 1.27 -24.97 9.30
C ALA A 345 1.43 -24.21 10.63
N ASP A 346 0.47 -24.35 11.55
CA ASP A 346 0.40 -23.57 12.80
C ASP A 346 1.64 -23.72 13.72
N ASP A 347 2.33 -24.87 13.65
CA ASP A 347 3.49 -25.21 14.48
C ASP A 347 4.83 -24.67 13.93
N VAL A 348 4.83 -24.03 12.76
CA VAL A 348 6.03 -23.38 12.22
C VAL A 348 6.48 -22.25 13.16
N PRO A 349 7.77 -22.21 13.57
CA PRO A 349 8.31 -21.16 14.43
C PRO A 349 8.04 -19.75 13.88
N ALA A 350 7.78 -18.80 14.78
CA ALA A 350 7.43 -17.43 14.43
C ALA A 350 8.46 -16.75 13.51
N GLU A 351 9.76 -16.94 13.76
CA GLU A 351 10.83 -16.38 12.92
C GLU A 351 10.81 -16.94 11.48
N GLU A 352 10.61 -18.26 11.35
CA GLU A 352 10.50 -18.90 10.05
C GLU A 352 9.25 -18.43 9.32
N ARG A 353 8.14 -18.26 10.05
CA ARG A 353 6.90 -17.72 9.51
C ARG A 353 7.08 -16.29 8.97
N LEU A 354 7.72 -15.40 9.72
CA LEU A 354 7.99 -14.02 9.29
C LEU A 354 8.86 -13.94 8.02
N SER A 355 9.60 -15.00 7.66
CA SER A 355 10.40 -15.02 6.43
C SER A 355 9.61 -15.43 5.18
N GLN A 356 8.44 -16.07 5.33
CA GLN A 356 7.76 -16.80 4.25
C GLN A 356 6.27 -16.49 4.10
N GLU A 357 5.58 -16.14 5.20
CA GLU A 357 4.16 -15.85 5.24
C GLU A 357 3.93 -14.35 5.46
N ILE A 358 2.93 -13.76 4.79
CA ILE A 358 2.44 -12.42 5.08
C ILE A 358 1.63 -12.49 6.37
N CYS A 359 2.19 -11.97 7.45
CA CYS A 359 1.59 -11.97 8.78
C CYS A 359 0.92 -10.63 9.08
N ILE A 360 -0.05 -10.64 10.00
CA ILE A 360 -0.54 -9.42 10.67
C ILE A 360 0.51 -9.00 11.69
N THR A 361 0.85 -7.71 11.70
CA THR A 361 1.77 -7.13 12.69
C THR A 361 1.06 -7.08 14.04
N GLN A 362 1.51 -7.91 15.00
CA GLN A 362 0.80 -8.10 16.27
C GLN A 362 0.65 -6.79 17.06
N GLU A 363 1.71 -5.98 17.11
CA GLU A 363 1.75 -4.71 17.84
C GLU A 363 0.71 -3.72 17.30
N VAL A 364 0.59 -3.64 15.98
CA VAL A 364 -0.43 -2.83 15.30
C VAL A 364 -1.83 -3.36 15.61
N ARG A 365 -2.03 -4.68 15.56
CA ARG A 365 -3.30 -5.32 15.90
C ARG A 365 -3.72 -4.98 17.34
N GLU A 366 -2.85 -5.16 18.32
CA GLU A 366 -3.16 -4.87 19.72
C GLU A 366 -3.43 -3.38 19.96
N THR A 367 -2.65 -2.48 19.36
CA THR A 367 -2.87 -1.03 19.44
C THR A 367 -4.23 -0.64 18.86
N VAL A 368 -4.58 -1.15 17.68
CA VAL A 368 -5.85 -0.85 17.01
C VAL A 368 -7.04 -1.40 17.79
N LEU A 369 -6.93 -2.62 18.33
CA LEU A 369 -7.99 -3.18 19.18
C LEU A 369 -8.17 -2.37 20.46
N TRP A 370 -7.09 -1.94 21.10
CA TRP A 370 -7.13 -1.07 22.28
C TRP A 370 -7.78 0.30 21.97
N LEU A 371 -7.42 0.94 20.85
CA LEU A 371 -8.05 2.19 20.40
C LEU A 371 -9.54 1.99 20.09
N LYS A 372 -9.91 0.86 19.49
CA LYS A 372 -11.30 0.51 19.17
C LYS A 372 -12.15 0.32 20.43
N GLU A 373 -11.61 -0.29 21.49
CA GLU A 373 -12.28 -0.42 22.80
C GLU A 373 -12.56 0.94 23.45
N ARG A 374 -11.73 1.95 23.16
CA ARG A 374 -11.91 3.34 23.59
C ARG A 374 -12.86 4.15 22.71
N GLY A 375 -13.47 3.50 21.71
CA GLY A 375 -14.43 4.11 20.84
C GLY A 375 -13.84 4.82 19.62
N CYS A 376 -12.52 4.83 19.40
CA CYS A 376 -11.94 5.49 18.23
C CYS A 376 -12.52 4.97 16.90
N LEU A 377 -12.61 5.83 15.89
CA LEU A 377 -12.93 5.40 14.52
C LEU A 377 -11.67 4.83 13.88
N ILE A 378 -11.65 3.53 13.58
CA ILE A 378 -10.56 2.91 12.84
C ILE A 378 -10.96 2.76 11.37
N ILE A 379 -10.21 3.38 10.47
CA ILE A 379 -10.33 3.20 9.03
C ILE A 379 -8.96 2.89 8.44
N SER A 380 -8.94 2.10 7.37
CA SER A 380 -7.72 1.88 6.62
C SER A 380 -7.73 2.55 5.26
N PHE A 381 -6.63 3.22 4.93
CA PHE A 381 -6.35 3.75 3.59
C PHE A 381 -5.11 3.06 3.04
N SER A 382 -5.21 2.49 1.84
CA SER A 382 -4.12 1.76 1.21
C SER A 382 -3.96 2.17 -0.26
N ASP A 383 -2.71 2.38 -0.68
CA ASP A 383 -2.37 2.56 -2.08
C ASP A 383 -2.41 1.26 -2.89
N LYS A 384 -2.72 0.12 -2.26
CA LYS A 384 -2.88 -1.15 -2.94
C LYS A 384 -4.02 -1.06 -3.97
N PRO A 385 -3.78 -1.41 -5.25
CA PRO A 385 -4.81 -1.37 -6.29
C PRO A 385 -5.99 -2.29 -5.96
N ASP A 386 -7.21 -1.85 -6.27
CA ASP A 386 -8.41 -2.66 -6.09
C ASP A 386 -8.30 -4.05 -6.73
N GLU A 387 -7.69 -4.13 -7.92
CA GLU A 387 -7.53 -5.41 -8.62
C GLU A 387 -6.57 -6.39 -7.95
N SER A 388 -5.65 -5.90 -7.09
CA SER A 388 -4.79 -6.75 -6.26
C SER A 388 -5.31 -6.96 -4.83
N SER A 389 -6.45 -6.37 -4.50
CA SER A 389 -7.06 -6.43 -3.16
C SER A 389 -8.41 -7.14 -3.12
N ILE A 390 -9.20 -7.01 -4.19
CA ILE A 390 -10.61 -7.44 -4.27
C ILE A 390 -10.74 -8.55 -5.33
N PRO A 391 -11.42 -9.67 -5.03
CA PRO A 391 -11.62 -10.74 -5.98
C PRO A 391 -12.40 -10.27 -7.20
N HIS A 392 -11.87 -10.57 -8.39
CA HIS A 392 -12.62 -10.37 -9.63
C HIS A 392 -13.82 -11.31 -9.68
N ARG A 393 -15.03 -10.77 -9.83
CA ARG A 393 -16.32 -11.49 -9.69
C ARG A 393 -16.40 -12.80 -10.47
N THR A 394 -15.80 -12.87 -11.66
CA THR A 394 -15.83 -14.07 -12.51
C THR A 394 -14.60 -14.96 -12.38
N ARG A 395 -13.42 -14.41 -12.12
CA ARG A 395 -12.15 -15.14 -12.16
C ARG A 395 -11.77 -15.73 -10.80
N HIS A 396 -12.18 -15.06 -9.72
CA HIS A 396 -11.79 -15.39 -8.35
C HIS A 396 -13.02 -15.83 -7.53
N ARG A 397 -13.93 -16.60 -8.14
CA ARG A 397 -15.12 -17.11 -7.43
C ARG A 397 -14.72 -17.87 -6.17
N GLY A 398 -15.40 -17.58 -5.06
CA GLY A 398 -15.13 -18.20 -3.76
C GLY A 398 -13.95 -17.61 -2.98
N LYS A 399 -13.15 -16.71 -3.57
CA LYS A 399 -12.12 -15.98 -2.84
C LYS A 399 -12.72 -14.76 -2.15
N LEU A 400 -12.14 -14.40 -1.00
CA LEU A 400 -12.49 -13.20 -0.24
C LEU A 400 -11.49 -12.06 -0.56
N PRO A 401 -11.87 -10.79 -0.35
CA PRO A 401 -10.92 -9.68 -0.35
C PRO A 401 -9.76 -9.92 0.63
N VAL A 402 -8.61 -9.30 0.37
CA VAL A 402 -7.39 -9.46 1.19
C VAL A 402 -7.67 -9.15 2.66
N HIS A 403 -8.46 -8.12 2.97
CA HIS A 403 -8.74 -7.76 4.37
C HIS A 403 -9.55 -8.82 5.13
N LYS A 404 -10.29 -9.67 4.43
CA LYS A 404 -11.06 -10.77 5.03
C LYS A 404 -10.31 -12.10 5.02
N ALA A 405 -9.14 -12.15 4.40
CA ALA A 405 -8.29 -13.34 4.44
C ALA A 405 -7.70 -13.49 5.84
N LYS A 406 -7.68 -14.73 6.33
CA LYS A 406 -7.01 -15.05 7.59
C LYS A 406 -5.52 -15.21 7.36
N THR A 407 -4.72 -14.74 8.30
CA THR A 407 -3.29 -15.03 8.40
C THR A 407 -2.85 -14.93 9.85
N HIS A 408 -1.65 -15.42 10.17
CA HIS A 408 -1.16 -15.38 11.54
C HIS A 408 -0.81 -13.96 11.96
N ALA A 409 -1.16 -13.62 13.20
CA ALA A 409 -0.63 -12.44 13.85
C ALA A 409 0.69 -12.80 14.54
N THR A 410 1.77 -12.10 14.21
CA THR A 410 3.12 -12.48 14.65
C THR A 410 3.95 -11.24 14.99
N GLY A 411 4.63 -11.26 16.13
CA GLY A 411 5.40 -10.11 16.62
C GLY A 411 5.65 -10.17 18.11
N VAL A 412 5.80 -9.01 18.74
CA VAL A 412 5.88 -8.85 20.19
C VAL A 412 4.50 -8.46 20.74
N SER A 413 4.09 -9.01 21.88
CA SER A 413 2.88 -8.52 22.55
C SER A 413 3.20 -7.26 23.38
N ILE A 414 2.41 -6.22 23.18
CA ILE A 414 2.39 -4.96 23.93
C ILE A 414 1.07 -4.77 24.70
N ALA A 415 0.17 -5.75 24.67
CA ALA A 415 -1.17 -5.70 25.25
C ALA A 415 -1.16 -5.39 26.77
N ASP A 416 -0.24 -5.97 27.53
CA ASP A 416 -0.11 -5.66 28.96
C ASP A 416 0.31 -4.21 29.20
N GLN A 417 1.20 -3.68 28.36
CA GLN A 417 1.66 -2.30 28.49
C GLN A 417 0.54 -1.32 28.11
N LEU A 418 -0.25 -1.61 27.07
CA LEU A 418 -1.43 -0.84 26.67
C LEU A 418 -2.54 -0.85 27.73
N ARG A 419 -2.79 -2.00 28.39
CA ARG A 419 -3.78 -2.09 29.49
C ARG A 419 -3.42 -1.24 30.71
N ASN A 420 -2.16 -0.90 30.87
CA ASN A 420 -1.66 -0.09 31.97
C ASN A 420 -1.61 1.42 31.66
N LEU A 421 -2.11 1.84 30.49
CA LEU A 421 -2.36 3.24 30.11
C LEU A 421 -3.79 3.64 30.46
#